data_AF-A0A9Q8LBG9-F1
#
_entry.id   AF-A0A9Q8LBG9-F1
#
_cell.length_a   1.000
_cell.length_b   1.000
_cell.length_c   1.000
_cell.angle_alpha   90.00
_cell.angle_beta   90.00
_cell.angle_gamma   90.00
#
_symmetry.space_group_name_H-M   'P 1'
#
loop_
_entity.id
_entity.type
_entity.pdbx_description
1 polymer ?
#
loop_
_entity_poly.entity_id
_entity_poly.type
_entity_poly.pdbx_seq_one_letter_code
_entity_poly.pdbx_strand_id
1 'polypeptide(L)'
;MSIGSLGKDPAKFVNVSDIYFDDMTMIDTVYGARVKSWVGGQGLVKNVTWNNIRVYNVSFPIFVTQTYLDQSAKEAHNRQNNATVNMEDFAFKDWVGTQAGYQYGDGTCVTDPC
;
A
#
# COMPACT_ATOMS: atom_id res chain seq x y z
N MET A 1 -3.31 4.48 6.87
CA MET A 1 -1.94 5.02 6.69
C MET A 1 -1.33 4.43 5.43
N SER A 2 -0.80 5.22 4.50
CA SER A 2 -0.32 4.70 3.20
C SER A 2 1.08 5.23 2.84
N ILE A 3 1.96 4.36 2.36
CA ILE A 3 3.19 4.71 1.64
C ILE A 3 2.98 4.48 0.14
N GLY A 4 3.23 5.50 -0.67
CA GLY A 4 3.14 5.45 -2.13
C GLY A 4 2.00 6.28 -2.75
N SER A 5 1.72 6.14 -4.05
CA SER A 5 2.31 5.15 -4.95
C SER A 5 3.76 5.47 -5.34
N LEU A 6 4.62 4.46 -5.26
CA LEU A 6 6.06 4.59 -5.48
C LEU A 6 6.46 4.07 -6.87
N GLY A 7 7.47 4.69 -7.47
CA GLY A 7 8.01 4.25 -8.77
C GLY A 7 7.11 4.56 -9.96
N LYS A 8 6.28 5.62 -9.88
CA LYS A 8 5.42 6.04 -11.01
C LYS A 8 6.25 6.33 -12.26
N ASP A 9 7.35 7.03 -12.14
CA ASP A 9 8.30 7.23 -13.23
C ASP A 9 9.31 6.06 -13.21
N PRO A 10 9.26 5.14 -14.20
CA PRO A 10 10.15 3.97 -14.22
C PRO A 10 11.61 4.35 -14.43
N ALA A 11 11.93 5.59 -14.83
CA ALA A 11 13.30 6.06 -15.00
C ALA A 11 13.90 6.66 -13.71
N LYS A 12 13.08 6.87 -12.66
CA LYS A 12 13.52 7.50 -11.41
C LYS A 12 13.54 6.50 -10.27
N PHE A 13 14.71 6.39 -9.64
CA PHE A 13 14.86 5.65 -8.40
C PHE A 13 14.21 6.43 -7.25
N VAL A 14 13.24 5.81 -6.57
CA VAL A 14 12.63 6.37 -5.35
C VAL A 14 13.22 5.73 -4.11
N ASN A 15 13.44 6.51 -3.05
CA ASN A 15 13.93 5.98 -1.77
C ASN A 15 13.07 6.52 -0.63
N VAL A 16 12.51 5.62 0.18
CA VAL A 16 11.74 5.94 1.38
C VAL A 16 12.28 5.06 2.50
N SER A 17 12.74 5.65 3.60
CA SER A 17 13.22 4.86 4.73
C SER A 17 12.85 5.45 6.07
N ASP A 18 12.98 4.62 7.11
CA ASP A 18 12.98 5.05 8.52
C ASP A 18 11.66 5.72 8.92
N ILE A 19 10.56 5.07 8.57
CA ILE A 19 9.21 5.55 8.87
C ILE A 19 8.64 4.78 10.06
N TYR A 20 8.15 5.50 11.05
CA TYR A 20 7.55 4.93 12.26
C TYR A 20 6.14 5.49 12.45
N PHE A 21 5.14 4.64 12.32
CA PHE A 21 3.75 4.93 12.68
C PHE A 21 3.46 4.30 14.04
N ASP A 22 2.94 5.08 14.97
CA ASP A 22 2.68 4.63 16.34
C ASP A 22 1.35 5.17 16.86
N ASP A 23 0.70 4.36 17.70
CA ASP A 23 -0.53 4.70 18.42
C ASP A 23 -1.64 5.31 17.55
N MET A 24 -2.06 4.56 16.54
CA MET A 24 -3.13 4.99 15.63
C MET A 24 -4.36 4.11 15.73
N THR A 25 -5.53 4.74 15.63
CA THR A 25 -6.81 4.05 15.52
C THR A 25 -7.44 4.31 14.16
N MET A 26 -7.89 3.26 13.48
CA MET A 26 -8.59 3.32 12.19
C MET A 26 -9.93 2.61 12.29
N ILE A 27 -10.99 3.29 11.89
CA ILE A 27 -12.38 2.84 12.02
C ILE A 27 -13.05 3.00 10.66
N ASP A 28 -13.77 1.97 10.20
CA ASP A 28 -14.56 2.00 8.96
C ASP A 28 -13.74 2.41 7.71
N THR A 29 -12.47 2.01 7.64
CA THR A 29 -11.59 2.30 6.50
C THR A 29 -11.39 1.10 5.59
N VAL A 30 -11.03 1.35 4.34
CA VAL A 30 -10.63 0.27 3.41
C VAL A 30 -9.28 -0.32 3.84
N TYR A 31 -8.32 0.50 4.25
CA TYR A 31 -6.99 0.04 4.58
C TYR A 31 -6.52 0.52 5.94
N GLY A 32 -5.83 -0.35 6.65
CA GLY A 32 -5.09 0.01 7.84
C GLY A 32 -3.71 0.55 7.47
N ALA A 33 -2.74 -0.34 7.29
CA ALA A 33 -1.45 -0.05 6.69
C ALA A 33 -1.50 -0.38 5.20
N ARG A 34 -1.02 0.53 4.36
CA ARG A 34 -0.91 0.32 2.92
C ARG A 34 0.46 0.68 2.39
N VAL A 35 1.10 -0.20 1.63
CA VAL A 35 2.27 0.13 0.82
C VAL A 35 1.96 -0.22 -0.64
N LYS A 36 2.19 0.73 -1.55
CA LYS A 36 1.86 0.56 -2.98
C LYS A 36 2.97 1.07 -3.88
N SER A 37 3.42 0.25 -4.82
CA SER A 37 4.31 0.66 -5.92
C SER A 37 3.78 0.23 -7.28
N TRP A 38 4.22 0.93 -8.31
CA TRP A 38 3.88 0.64 -9.71
C TRP A 38 4.73 -0.51 -10.26
N VAL A 39 4.15 -1.29 -11.17
CA VAL A 39 4.89 -2.28 -12.01
C VAL A 39 5.99 -1.57 -12.79
N GLY A 40 7.19 -2.13 -12.86
CA GLY A 40 8.31 -1.51 -13.58
C GLY A 40 8.88 -0.27 -12.89
N GLY A 41 8.38 0.08 -11.69
CA GLY A 41 9.00 1.10 -10.85
C GLY A 41 10.35 0.62 -10.34
N GLN A 42 11.23 1.53 -9.96
CA GLN A 42 12.52 1.20 -9.34
C GLN A 42 12.73 2.04 -8.09
N GLY A 43 13.26 1.43 -7.03
CA GLY A 43 13.44 2.12 -5.77
C GLY A 43 13.65 1.21 -4.58
N LEU A 44 13.63 1.81 -3.40
CA LEU A 44 13.73 1.15 -2.10
C LEU A 44 12.73 1.77 -1.12
N VAL A 45 12.00 0.92 -0.41
CA VAL A 45 11.31 1.24 0.84
C VAL A 45 11.91 0.39 1.93
N LYS A 46 12.43 0.99 2.98
CA LYS A 46 13.16 0.26 4.01
C LYS A 46 12.85 0.73 5.42
N ASN A 47 12.88 -0.18 6.39
CA ASN A 47 12.77 0.14 7.81
C ASN A 47 11.48 0.93 8.12
N VAL A 48 10.34 0.29 7.90
CA VAL A 48 9.03 0.88 8.17
C VAL A 48 8.34 0.10 9.26
N THR A 49 7.96 0.78 10.34
CA THR A 49 7.23 0.15 11.45
C THR A 49 5.86 0.77 11.61
N TRP A 50 4.86 -0.08 11.78
CA TRP A 50 3.55 0.26 12.33
C TRP A 50 3.38 -0.41 13.69
N ASN A 51 3.39 0.37 14.76
CA ASN A 51 3.34 -0.08 16.14
C ASN A 51 2.06 0.39 16.84
N ASN A 52 1.52 -0.43 17.74
CA ASN A 52 0.37 -0.07 18.59
C ASN A 52 -0.84 0.44 17.78
N ILE A 53 -1.29 -0.34 16.79
CA ILE A 53 -2.34 0.06 15.86
C ILE A 53 -3.67 -0.62 16.21
N ARG A 54 -4.73 0.18 16.34
CA ARG A 54 -6.10 -0.27 16.57
C ARG A 54 -6.90 -0.18 15.28
N VAL A 55 -7.52 -1.27 14.86
CA VAL A 55 -8.38 -1.31 13.66
C VAL A 55 -9.78 -1.76 14.04
N TYR A 56 -10.83 -1.09 13.56
CA TYR A 56 -12.20 -1.52 13.78
C TYR A 56 -12.98 -1.44 12.49
N ASN A 57 -13.55 -2.56 12.07
CA ASN A 57 -14.26 -2.67 10.80
C ASN A 57 -13.43 -2.19 9.59
N VAL A 58 -12.13 -2.53 9.57
CA VAL A 58 -11.22 -2.17 8.47
C VAL A 58 -11.18 -3.31 7.44
N SER A 59 -11.32 -3.02 6.14
CA SER A 59 -11.38 -4.09 5.13
C SER A 59 -10.06 -4.84 5.00
N PHE A 60 -8.95 -4.11 4.86
CA PHE A 60 -7.59 -4.64 4.78
C PHE A 60 -6.71 -4.01 5.86
N PRO A 61 -6.63 -4.60 7.06
CA PRO A 61 -5.79 -4.06 8.13
C PRO A 61 -4.34 -3.84 7.69
N ILE A 62 -3.78 -4.73 6.87
CA ILE A 62 -2.45 -4.58 6.26
C ILE A 62 -2.55 -4.96 4.77
N PHE A 63 -2.05 -4.10 3.88
CA PHE A 63 -2.05 -4.33 2.43
C PHE A 63 -0.74 -3.84 1.79
N VAL A 64 -0.05 -4.73 1.08
CA VAL A 64 1.19 -4.39 0.35
C VAL A 64 1.04 -4.86 -1.08
N THR A 65 1.24 -3.96 -2.05
CA THR A 65 1.19 -4.29 -3.47
C THR A 65 2.32 -3.63 -4.25
N GLN A 66 2.89 -4.37 -5.19
CA GLN A 66 3.87 -3.87 -6.16
C GLN A 66 3.28 -3.72 -7.57
N THR A 67 1.97 -3.99 -7.71
CA THR A 67 1.26 -3.94 -8.98
C THR A 67 0.19 -2.86 -8.96
N TYR A 68 0.45 -1.75 -8.28
CA TYR A 68 -0.51 -0.65 -8.20
C TYR A 68 -0.78 -0.06 -9.58
N LEU A 69 -2.07 0.08 -9.89
CA LEU A 69 -2.57 0.74 -11.08
C LEU A 69 -3.48 1.89 -10.64
N ASP A 70 -3.25 3.07 -11.23
CA ASP A 70 -4.16 4.19 -11.07
C ASP A 70 -5.29 4.06 -12.10
N GLN A 71 -6.50 3.78 -11.62
CA GLN A 71 -7.70 3.62 -12.45
C GLN A 71 -8.01 4.86 -13.29
N SER A 72 -7.58 6.05 -12.85
CA SER A 72 -7.77 7.28 -13.61
C SER A 72 -6.75 7.45 -14.75
N ALA A 73 -5.67 6.66 -14.73
CA ALA A 73 -4.57 6.76 -15.68
C ALA A 73 -4.72 5.75 -16.82
N LYS A 74 -5.09 6.25 -18.01
CA LYS A 74 -5.16 5.45 -19.26
C LYS A 74 -3.87 4.69 -19.59
N GLU A 75 -2.74 5.15 -19.08
CA GLU A 75 -1.40 4.61 -19.35
C GLU A 75 -0.96 3.49 -18.39
N ALA A 76 -1.76 3.15 -17.38
CA ALA A 76 -1.35 2.21 -16.34
C ALA A 76 -1.16 0.76 -16.85
N HIS A 77 -1.87 0.36 -17.90
CA HIS A 77 -1.99 -1.04 -18.31
C HIS A 77 -0.84 -1.60 -19.16
N ASN A 78 0.09 -0.77 -19.65
CA ASN A 78 1.13 -1.16 -20.61
C ASN A 78 2.58 -1.02 -20.09
N ARG A 79 2.77 -1.09 -18.76
CA ARG A 79 4.11 -0.98 -18.16
C ARG A 79 4.88 -2.29 -18.27
N GLN A 80 6.17 -2.22 -18.61
CA GLN A 80 7.04 -3.38 -18.60
C GLN A 80 7.25 -3.87 -17.16
N ASN A 81 7.08 -5.18 -16.94
CA ASN A 81 7.32 -5.82 -15.65
C ASN A 81 8.76 -6.33 -15.55
N ASN A 82 9.72 -5.41 -15.56
CA ASN A 82 11.16 -5.72 -15.54
C ASN A 82 11.90 -5.13 -14.33
N ALA A 83 11.21 -4.34 -13.50
CA ALA A 83 11.73 -3.74 -12.29
C ALA A 83 10.62 -3.62 -11.24
N THR A 84 11.01 -3.51 -9.98
CA THR A 84 10.10 -3.18 -8.87
C THR A 84 10.79 -2.28 -7.85
N VAL A 85 9.99 -1.61 -7.01
CA VAL A 85 10.49 -0.93 -5.82
C VAL A 85 10.75 -2.01 -4.75
N ASN A 86 12.00 -2.16 -4.33
CA ASN A 86 12.37 -3.09 -3.26
C ASN A 86 11.72 -2.68 -1.94
N MET A 87 11.19 -3.65 -1.19
CA MET A 87 10.52 -3.42 0.09
C MET A 87 11.18 -4.29 1.16
N GLU A 88 11.84 -3.66 2.12
CA GLU A 88 12.70 -4.30 3.11
C GLU A 88 12.33 -3.84 4.53
N ASP A 89 12.53 -4.72 5.51
CA ASP A 89 12.46 -4.40 6.94
C ASP A 89 11.15 -3.71 7.38
N PHE A 90 10.01 -4.32 7.01
CA PHE A 90 8.70 -3.88 7.50
C PHE A 90 8.35 -4.60 8.80
N ALA A 91 7.87 -3.84 9.78
CA ALA A 91 7.40 -4.36 11.05
C ALA A 91 5.96 -3.92 11.32
N PHE A 92 5.09 -4.89 11.64
CA PHE A 92 3.71 -4.67 12.08
C PHE A 92 3.60 -5.21 13.50
N LYS A 93 3.53 -4.32 14.48
CA LYS A 93 3.62 -4.64 15.91
C LYS A 93 2.38 -4.15 16.65
N ASP A 94 1.92 -4.95 17.60
CA ASP A 94 0.82 -4.60 18.52
C ASP A 94 -0.45 -4.12 17.81
N TRP A 95 -0.88 -4.88 16.80
CA TRP A 95 -2.14 -4.65 16.09
C TRP A 95 -3.31 -5.32 16.80
N VAL A 96 -4.39 -4.59 17.04
CA VAL A 96 -5.59 -5.10 17.71
C VAL A 96 -6.88 -4.59 17.07
N GLY A 97 -7.95 -5.38 17.17
CA GLY A 97 -9.32 -4.98 16.82
C GLY A 97 -9.96 -5.88 15.77
N THR A 98 -10.80 -5.33 14.88
CA THR A 98 -11.66 -6.10 13.96
C THR A 98 -11.47 -5.74 12.49
N GLN A 99 -11.47 -6.78 11.65
CA GLN A 99 -11.54 -6.66 10.20
C GLN A 99 -13.01 -6.63 9.75
N ALA A 100 -13.31 -5.90 8.67
CA ALA A 100 -14.64 -5.89 8.09
C ALA A 100 -15.03 -7.29 7.59
N GLY A 101 -16.23 -7.75 7.97
CA GLY A 101 -16.72 -9.07 7.59
C GLY A 101 -17.00 -9.22 6.09
N TYR A 102 -17.29 -8.11 5.40
CA TYR A 102 -17.42 -8.06 3.95
C TYR A 102 -16.18 -7.40 3.35
N GLN A 103 -15.53 -8.09 2.42
CA GLN A 103 -14.34 -7.60 1.73
C GLN A 103 -14.78 -6.95 0.42
N TYR A 104 -14.76 -5.61 0.36
CA TYR A 104 -15.12 -4.84 -0.84
C TYR A 104 -14.10 -4.96 -1.99
N GLY A 105 -13.15 -5.90 -1.91
CA GLY A 105 -11.89 -5.87 -2.67
C GLY A 105 -11.00 -4.73 -2.21
N ASP A 106 -9.77 -4.67 -2.72
CA ASP A 106 -8.82 -3.59 -2.42
C ASP A 106 -9.26 -2.22 -2.98
N GLY A 107 -10.48 -2.10 -3.51
CA GLY A 107 -10.96 -0.87 -4.10
C GLY A 107 -10.24 -0.49 -5.41
N THR A 108 -9.44 -1.37 -6.02
CA THR A 108 -8.77 -1.07 -7.29
C THR A 108 -9.67 -1.21 -8.52
N CYS A 109 -10.91 -1.69 -8.37
CA CYS A 109 -11.92 -1.75 -9.44
C CYS A 109 -13.34 -1.53 -8.87
N VAL A 110 -13.68 -0.30 -8.48
CA VAL A 110 -15.00 0.03 -7.88
C VAL A 110 -15.97 0.76 -8.83
N THR A 111 -15.55 1.06 -10.06
CA THR A 111 -16.37 1.71 -11.10
C THR A 111 -16.28 0.96 -12.43
N ASP A 112 -17.32 1.04 -13.27
CA ASP A 112 -17.45 0.38 -14.59
C ASP A 112 -17.36 1.41 -15.74
N PRO A 113 -16.58 1.17 -16.82
CA PRO A 113 -15.60 0.10 -16.95
C PRO A 113 -14.41 0.33 -16.01
N CYS A 114 -13.91 -0.78 -15.48
CA CYS A 114 -12.66 -0.83 -14.74
C CYS A 114 -11.46 -0.94 -15.68
#